data_AF-A0A8T5N9C8-F1
#
_entry.id   AF-A0A8T5N9C8-F1
#
_cell.length_a   1.000
_cell.length_b   1.000
_cell.length_c   1.000
_cell.angle_alpha   90.00
_cell.angle_beta   90.00
_cell.angle_gamma   90.00
#
_symmetry.space_group_name_H-M   'P 1'
#
loop_
_entity.id
_entity.type
_entity.pdbx_description
1 polymer ?
#
loop_
_entity_poly.entity_id
_entity_poly.type
_entity_poly.pdbx_seq_one_letter_code
_entity_poly.pdbx_strand_id
1 'polypeptide(L)'
;MSGRFLLDTNIIIALFGDDPSVKNRLEHADEVFISSTVLGELYFGAHKSKHIKKNLSRLEEFASCSAVLPCDTDTASFYGLIKKRLLEKGKPIPENDIWIAAVAYQHGLTVISRDDHFSEVENLKFETW
;
A
#
# COMPACT_ATOMS: atom_id res chain seq x y z
N MET A 1 18.55 2.43 -1.64
CA MET A 1 18.24 2.46 -0.20
C MET A 1 17.77 1.06 0.16
N SER A 2 18.44 0.41 1.09
CA SER A 2 18.00 -0.86 1.68
C SER A 2 16.91 -0.54 2.71
N GLY A 3 15.76 -1.19 2.61
CA GLY A 3 14.62 -0.94 3.49
C GLY A 3 13.51 -1.97 3.36
N ARG A 4 12.63 -1.98 4.36
CA ARG A 4 11.43 -2.83 4.41
C ARG A 4 10.22 -1.97 4.08
N PHE A 5 9.60 -2.26 2.93
CA PHE A 5 8.61 -1.37 2.31
C PHE A 5 7.22 -1.98 2.28
N LEU A 6 6.19 -1.16 2.49
CA LEU A 6 4.80 -1.48 2.20
C LEU A 6 4.38 -0.69 0.95
N LEU A 7 4.03 -1.38 -0.14
CA LEU A 7 3.65 -0.71 -1.38
C LEU A 7 2.18 -0.30 -1.36
N ASP A 8 1.92 0.95 -1.72
CA ASP A 8 0.58 1.42 -2.04
C ASP A 8 0.10 0.91 -3.42
N THR A 9 -1.22 0.95 -3.64
CA THR A 9 -1.87 0.51 -4.88
C THR A 9 -1.32 1.23 -6.11
N ASN A 10 -1.04 2.54 -6.02
CA ASN A 10 -0.55 3.29 -7.18
C ASN A 10 0.86 2.85 -7.63
N ILE A 11 1.70 2.38 -6.70
CA ILE A 11 3.04 1.84 -6.98
C ILE A 11 2.94 0.50 -7.68
N ILE A 12 2.02 -0.37 -7.24
CA ILE A 12 1.81 -1.68 -7.87
C ILE A 12 1.25 -1.50 -9.29
N ILE A 13 0.33 -0.55 -9.48
CA ILE A 13 -0.17 -0.22 -10.83
C ILE A 13 0.98 0.25 -11.73
N ALA A 14 1.89 1.07 -11.23
CA ALA A 14 3.07 1.51 -11.96
C ALA A 14 4.02 0.36 -12.30
N LEU A 15 4.27 -0.54 -11.34
CA LEU A 15 5.04 -1.77 -11.55
C LEU A 15 4.40 -2.63 -12.64
N PHE A 16 3.07 -2.76 -12.63
CA PHE A 16 2.32 -3.47 -13.66
C PHE A 16 2.36 -2.78 -15.03
N GLY A 17 2.59 -1.46 -15.06
CA GLY A 17 2.86 -0.68 -16.26
C GLY A 17 4.31 -0.73 -16.74
N ASP A 18 5.16 -1.57 -16.13
CA ASP A 18 6.59 -1.69 -16.42
C ASP A 18 7.39 -0.40 -16.18
N ASP A 19 6.97 0.43 -15.22
CA ASP A 19 7.66 1.68 -14.91
C ASP A 19 9.10 1.43 -14.40
N PRO A 20 10.14 1.91 -15.11
CA PRO A 20 11.53 1.64 -14.75
C PRO A 20 11.95 2.35 -13.45
N SER A 21 11.32 3.46 -13.10
CA SER A 21 11.66 4.20 -11.88
C SER A 21 11.34 3.39 -10.61
N VAL A 22 10.20 2.71 -10.62
CA VAL A 22 9.75 1.83 -9.53
C VAL A 22 10.54 0.53 -9.53
N LYS A 23 10.73 -0.11 -10.71
CA LYS A 23 11.49 -1.36 -10.82
C LYS A 23 12.92 -1.22 -10.28
N ASN A 24 13.64 -0.21 -10.74
CA ASN A 24 15.03 -0.01 -10.33
C ASN A 24 15.16 0.22 -8.82
N ARG A 25 14.17 0.86 -8.17
CA ARG A 25 14.19 1.04 -6.71
C ARG A 25 13.86 -0.24 -5.97
N LEU A 26 12.88 -1.01 -6.44
CA LEU A 26 12.51 -2.30 -5.84
C LEU A 26 13.63 -3.35 -5.91
N GLU A 27 14.47 -3.33 -6.95
CA GLU A 27 15.65 -4.21 -7.05
C GLU A 27 16.65 -4.02 -5.90
N HIS A 28 16.62 -2.86 -5.25
CA HIS A 28 17.52 -2.51 -4.14
C HIS A 28 16.80 -2.53 -2.77
N ALA A 29 15.54 -2.94 -2.72
CA ALA A 29 14.78 -3.10 -1.48
C ALA A 29 15.17 -4.40 -0.75
N ASP A 30 15.14 -4.38 0.58
CA ASP A 30 15.45 -5.58 1.38
C ASP A 30 14.24 -6.52 1.42
N GLU A 31 13.08 -5.95 1.75
CA GLU A 31 11.81 -6.67 1.83
C GLU A 31 10.68 -5.79 1.32
N VAL A 32 9.74 -6.41 0.61
CA VAL A 32 8.59 -5.74 0.01
C VAL A 32 7.32 -6.45 0.43
N PHE A 33 6.38 -5.68 0.96
CA PHE A 33 5.11 -6.14 1.50
C PHE A 33 3.94 -5.45 0.82
N ILE A 34 2.77 -6.09 0.91
CA ILE A 34 1.50 -5.57 0.39
C ILE A 34 0.43 -5.79 1.45
N SER A 35 -0.41 -4.78 1.69
CA SER A 35 -1.57 -4.95 2.57
C SER A 35 -2.69 -5.69 1.85
N SER A 36 -3.47 -6.50 2.57
CA SER A 36 -4.72 -7.06 2.05
C SER A 36 -5.68 -5.98 1.54
N THR A 37 -5.61 -4.75 2.08
CA THR A 37 -6.40 -3.60 1.60
C THR A 37 -6.03 -3.24 0.16
N VAL A 38 -4.72 -3.14 -0.12
CA VAL A 38 -4.19 -2.84 -1.46
C VAL A 38 -4.57 -3.94 -2.45
N LEU A 39 -4.48 -5.21 -2.06
CA LEU A 39 -4.99 -6.30 -2.91
C LEU A 39 -6.48 -6.14 -3.21
N GLY A 40 -7.30 -5.77 -2.21
CA GLY A 40 -8.71 -5.48 -2.40
C GLY A 40 -8.96 -4.41 -3.47
N GLU A 41 -8.18 -3.33 -3.45
CA GLU A 41 -8.26 -2.26 -4.47
C GLU A 41 -7.86 -2.75 -5.86
N LEU A 42 -6.80 -3.56 -5.96
CA LEU A 42 -6.37 -4.17 -7.22
C LEU A 42 -7.42 -5.13 -7.78
N TYR A 43 -8.04 -5.96 -6.93
CA TYR A 43 -9.13 -6.85 -7.35
C TYR A 43 -10.34 -6.05 -7.83
N PHE A 44 -10.71 -4.99 -7.12
CA PHE A 44 -11.76 -4.07 -7.56
C PHE A 44 -11.44 -3.47 -8.94
N GLY A 45 -10.21 -2.99 -9.14
CA GLY A 45 -9.73 -2.47 -10.42
C GLY A 45 -9.80 -3.51 -11.55
N ALA A 46 -9.39 -4.76 -11.27
CA ALA A 46 -9.45 -5.86 -12.22
C ALA A 46 -10.90 -6.18 -12.64
N HIS A 47 -11.83 -6.25 -11.68
CA HIS A 47 -13.26 -6.48 -11.94
C HIS A 47 -13.92 -5.34 -12.71
N LYS A 48 -13.47 -4.10 -12.53
CA LYS A 48 -13.97 -2.92 -13.25
C LYS A 48 -13.41 -2.81 -14.68
N SER A 49 -12.35 -3.55 -15.01
CA SER A 49 -11.62 -3.40 -16.27
C SER A 49 -12.34 -4.05 -17.48
N LYS A 50 -11.94 -3.66 -18.69
CA LYS A 50 -12.41 -4.30 -19.94
C LYS A 50 -11.87 -5.73 -20.13
N HIS A 51 -10.79 -6.08 -19.44
CA HIS A 51 -10.05 -7.34 -19.61
C HIS A 51 -10.00 -8.14 -18.30
N ILE A 52 -11.17 -8.37 -17.69
CA ILE A 52 -11.32 -8.97 -16.36
C ILE A 52 -10.49 -10.24 -16.19
N LYS A 53 -10.68 -11.26 -17.06
CA LYS A 53 -9.97 -12.55 -16.94
C LYS A 53 -8.44 -12.40 -16.97
N LYS A 54 -7.92 -11.55 -17.88
CA LYS A 54 -6.48 -11.29 -18.01
C LYS A 54 -5.93 -10.60 -16.76
N ASN A 55 -6.65 -9.60 -16.25
CA ASN A 55 -6.20 -8.82 -15.11
C ASN A 55 -6.29 -9.60 -13.79
N LEU A 56 -7.32 -10.44 -13.62
CA LEU A 56 -7.42 -11.33 -12.47
C LEU A 56 -6.30 -12.37 -12.47
N SER A 57 -6.04 -13.04 -13.60
CA SER A 57 -4.95 -14.03 -13.69
C SER A 57 -3.59 -13.40 -13.37
N ARG A 58 -3.31 -12.19 -13.86
CA ARG A 58 -2.09 -11.45 -13.53
C ARG A 58 -2.02 -11.11 -12.03
N LEU A 59 -3.14 -10.70 -11.44
CA LEU A 59 -3.19 -10.33 -10.03
C LEU A 59 -3.04 -11.54 -9.11
N GLU A 60 -3.60 -12.68 -9.47
CA GLU A 60 -3.45 -13.95 -8.73
C GLU A 60 -1.99 -14.41 -8.73
N GLU A 61 -1.31 -14.37 -9.89
CA GLU A 61 0.12 -14.66 -9.99
C GLU A 61 0.94 -13.71 -9.12
N PHE A 62 0.69 -12.41 -9.22
CA PHE A 62 1.35 -11.41 -8.38
C PHE A 62 1.13 -11.64 -6.88
N ALA A 63 -0.12 -11.89 -6.47
CA ALA A 63 -0.46 -12.14 -5.07
C ALA A 63 0.22 -13.41 -4.53
N SER A 64 0.34 -14.46 -5.37
CA SER A 64 1.02 -15.71 -4.98
C SER A 64 2.52 -15.56 -4.71
N CYS A 65 3.14 -14.55 -5.33
CA CYS A 65 4.57 -14.24 -5.18
C CYS A 65 4.85 -13.12 -4.17
N SER A 66 3.82 -12.51 -3.59
CA SER A 66 3.94 -11.33 -2.73
C SER A 66 3.82 -11.68 -1.25
N ALA A 67 4.56 -10.97 -0.39
CA ALA A 67 4.37 -11.04 1.05
C ALA A 67 3.17 -10.17 1.48
N VAL A 68 1.99 -10.81 1.61
CA VAL A 68 0.74 -10.12 1.93
C VAL A 68 0.52 -10.06 3.45
N LEU A 69 0.27 -8.87 3.97
CA LEU A 69 -0.04 -8.61 5.37
C LEU A 69 -1.56 -8.40 5.55
N PRO A 70 -2.24 -9.22 6.37
CA PRO A 70 -3.67 -9.04 6.66
C PRO A 70 -3.91 -7.90 7.64
N CYS A 71 -5.13 -7.35 7.63
CA CYS A 71 -5.62 -6.48 8.70
C CYS A 71 -6.20 -7.33 9.84
N ASP A 72 -5.74 -7.11 11.06
CA ASP A 72 -6.20 -7.78 12.27
C ASP A 72 -6.67 -6.78 13.35
N THR A 73 -6.84 -7.26 14.59
CA THR A 73 -7.27 -6.42 15.71
C THR A 73 -6.25 -5.36 16.09
N ASP A 74 -4.95 -5.63 15.93
CA ASP A 74 -3.88 -4.68 16.21
C ASP A 74 -3.88 -3.59 15.13
N THR A 75 -4.03 -3.99 13.85
CA THR A 75 -4.22 -3.05 12.75
C THR A 75 -5.40 -2.12 13.01
N ALA A 76 -6.54 -2.66 13.44
CA ALA A 76 -7.75 -1.89 13.72
C ALA A 76 -7.55 -0.85 14.84
N SER A 77 -6.75 -1.19 15.86
CA SER A 77 -6.38 -0.28 16.94
C SER A 77 -5.58 0.92 16.42
N PHE A 78 -4.56 0.66 15.59
CA PHE A 78 -3.77 1.73 14.96
C PHE A 78 -4.61 2.58 14.01
N TYR A 79 -5.47 1.96 13.21
CA TYR A 79 -6.39 2.66 12.31
C TYR A 79 -7.24 3.69 13.08
N GLY A 80 -7.82 3.29 14.23
CA GLY A 80 -8.66 4.19 15.03
C GLY A 80 -7.88 5.39 15.57
N LEU A 81 -6.66 5.15 16.03
CA LEU A 81 -5.76 6.21 16.50
C LEU A 81 -5.39 7.19 15.37
N ILE A 82 -4.99 6.65 14.21
CA ILE A 82 -4.59 7.46 13.05
C ILE A 82 -5.78 8.30 12.57
N LYS A 83 -6.95 7.69 12.38
CA LYS A 83 -8.17 8.40 11.94
C LYS A 83 -8.55 9.53 12.88
N LYS A 84 -8.52 9.27 14.19
CA LYS A 84 -8.79 10.28 15.22
C LYS A 84 -7.83 11.47 15.11
N ARG A 85 -6.52 11.23 14.94
CA ARG A 85 -5.52 12.30 14.77
C ARG A 85 -5.71 13.10 13.49
N LEU A 86 -5.98 12.43 12.37
CA LEU A 86 -6.25 13.09 11.09
C LEU A 86 -7.49 13.99 11.15
N LEU A 87 -8.53 13.54 11.85
CA LEU A 87 -9.74 14.33 12.10
C LEU A 87 -9.44 15.57 12.95
N GLU A 88 -8.69 15.42 14.04
CA GLU A 88 -8.29 16.55 14.90
C GLU A 88 -7.41 17.57 14.14
N LYS A 89 -6.58 17.10 13.20
CA LYS A 89 -5.74 17.94 12.34
C LYS A 89 -6.53 18.61 11.21
N GLY A 90 -7.76 18.19 10.94
CA GLY A 90 -8.54 18.65 9.78
C GLY A 90 -7.95 18.22 8.44
N LYS A 91 -7.24 17.08 8.41
CA LYS A 91 -6.54 16.53 7.24
C LYS A 91 -7.03 15.12 6.95
N PRO A 92 -8.29 14.94 6.49
CA PRO A 92 -8.79 13.61 6.14
C PRO A 92 -8.03 13.08 4.91
N ILE A 93 -7.71 11.80 4.94
CA ILE A 93 -7.18 11.04 3.79
C ILE A 93 -8.18 9.92 3.45
N PRO A 94 -8.08 9.30 2.26
CA PRO A 94 -8.92 8.15 1.90
C PRO A 94 -8.91 7.03 2.93
N GLU A 95 -10.05 6.36 3.08
CA GLU A 95 -10.25 5.35 4.12
C GLU A 95 -9.27 4.17 4.03
N ASN A 96 -8.98 3.73 2.80
CA ASN A 96 -8.04 2.64 2.55
C ASN A 96 -6.60 3.05 2.86
N ASP A 97 -6.21 4.29 2.58
CA ASP A 97 -4.89 4.84 2.94
C ASP A 97 -4.69 4.80 4.46
N ILE A 98 -5.74 5.03 5.26
CA ILE A 98 -5.66 4.89 6.72
C ILE A 98 -5.37 3.44 7.13
N TRP A 99 -6.00 2.45 6.48
CA TRP A 99 -5.71 1.03 6.73
C TRP A 99 -4.29 0.65 6.31
N ILE A 100 -3.81 1.15 5.17
CA ILE A 100 -2.44 0.93 4.69
C ILE A 100 -1.44 1.53 5.69
N ALA A 101 -1.68 2.76 6.13
CA ALA A 101 -0.88 3.42 7.15
C ALA A 101 -0.86 2.64 8.48
N ALA A 102 -2.01 2.08 8.88
CA ALA A 102 -2.12 1.27 10.09
C ALA A 102 -1.30 -0.03 10.02
N VAL A 103 -1.34 -0.74 8.87
CA VAL A 103 -0.50 -1.93 8.64
C VAL A 103 0.98 -1.56 8.69
N ALA A 104 1.38 -0.47 8.03
CA ALA A 104 2.77 -0.01 8.08
C ALA A 104 3.21 0.33 9.51
N TYR A 105 2.33 0.95 10.29
CA TYR A 105 2.54 1.24 11.71
C TYR A 105 2.79 -0.01 12.55
N GLN A 106 1.89 -0.99 12.43
CA GLN A 106 1.96 -2.25 13.18
C GLN A 106 3.29 -2.99 12.93
N HIS A 107 3.77 -2.98 11.68
CA HIS A 107 4.95 -3.73 11.27
C HIS A 107 6.24 -2.90 11.16
N GLY A 108 6.18 -1.59 11.47
CA GLY A 108 7.31 -0.67 11.41
C GLY A 108 7.88 -0.47 10.01
N LEU A 109 7.03 -0.54 8.98
CA LEU A 109 7.39 -0.48 7.56
C LEU A 109 7.37 0.97 7.05
N THR A 110 8.11 1.22 5.97
CA THR A 110 8.03 2.48 5.21
C THR A 110 7.00 2.33 4.09
N VAL A 111 5.98 3.20 4.07
CA VAL A 111 5.00 3.23 2.98
C VAL A 111 5.63 3.87 1.75
N ILE A 112 5.46 3.24 0.60
CA ILE A 112 5.84 3.80 -0.70
C ILE A 112 4.57 4.11 -1.47
N SER A 113 4.41 5.37 -1.88
CA SER A 113 3.25 5.86 -2.66
C SER A 113 3.69 6.88 -3.70
N ARG A 114 2.82 7.20 -4.66
CA ARG A 114 2.93 8.37 -5.55
C ARG A 114 2.21 9.60 -5.02
N ASP A 115 1.23 9.42 -4.14
CA ASP A 115 0.55 10.52 -3.46
C ASP A 115 1.29 10.96 -2.21
N ASP A 116 0.97 12.16 -1.73
CA ASP A 116 1.51 12.74 -0.51
C ASP A 116 0.56 12.56 0.69
N HIS A 117 -0.54 11.81 0.54
CA HIS A 117 -1.55 11.62 1.60
C HIS A 117 -0.92 11.11 2.90
N PHE A 118 -0.01 10.15 2.80
CA PHE A 118 0.66 9.54 3.94
C PHE A 118 1.55 10.52 4.72
N SER A 119 1.95 11.65 4.13
CA SER A 119 2.70 12.70 4.84
C SER A 119 1.89 13.37 5.96
N GLU A 120 0.56 13.26 5.91
CA GLU A 120 -0.31 13.82 6.95
C GLU A 120 -0.37 12.93 8.20
N VAL A 121 0.03 11.66 8.09
CA VAL A 121 0.05 10.69 9.19
C VAL A 121 1.32 10.89 10.02
N GLU A 122 1.15 11.39 11.24
CA GLU A 122 2.25 11.60 12.19
C GLU A 122 3.06 10.32 12.39
N ASN A 123 4.39 10.43 12.55
CA ASN A 123 5.36 9.34 12.80
C ASN A 123 5.29 8.12 11.86
N LEU A 124 4.62 8.24 10.70
CA LEU A 124 4.67 7.22 9.65
C LEU A 124 5.95 7.42 8.83
N LYS A 125 6.68 6.33 8.56
CA LYS A 125 7.76 6.36 7.57
C LYS A 125 7.14 6.29 6.18
N PHE A 126 7.44 7.28 5.34
CA PHE A 126 6.84 7.41 4.03
C PHE A 126 7.85 7.95 3.01
N GLU A 127 7.81 7.43 1.78
CA GLU A 127 8.56 7.95 0.64
C GLU A 127 7.71 8.03 -0.63
N THR A 128 7.89 9.11 -1.40
CA THR A 128 7.29 9.26 -2.73
C THR A 128 8.22 8.76 -3.82
N TRP A 129 7.75 7.83 -4.65
CA TRP A 129 8.54 7.19 -5.72
C TRP A 129 7.96 7.43 -7.12
#